data_AF-A0A0E4H1F1-F1
#
_entry.id   AF-A0A0E4H1F1-F1
#
_cell.length_a   1.000
_cell.length_b   1.000
_cell.length_c   1.000
_cell.angle_alpha   90.00
_cell.angle_beta   90.00
_cell.angle_gamma   90.00
#
_symmetry.space_group_name_H-M   'P 1'
#
loop_
_entity.id
_entity.type
_entity.pdbx_description
1 polymer ?
#
loop_
_entity_poly.entity_id
_entity_poly.type
_entity_poly.pdbx_seq_one_letter_code
_entity_poly.pdbx_strand_id
1 'polypeptide(L)'
;MSIPSVSQEAARDLVWAREDCRGDLMRARHRLSKLLLRHGIVYYGGQGWTGAHDRWLRTVAAPQLKAPATRMAVDADYDHVLTMQARRGRLDEAIEEMARDCEFTPIVRKVSCLRGVSTLTALALAVEIGDWNRFTGNTIGSFVG
;
A
#
# COMPACT_ATOMS: atom_id res chain seq x y z
N MET A 1 14.85 9.89 -26.14
CA MET A 1 14.23 9.85 -24.80
C MET A 1 13.24 11.00 -24.79
N SER A 2 11.93 10.73 -24.72
CA SER A 2 10.93 11.81 -24.67
C SER A 2 10.92 12.41 -23.28
N ILE A 3 10.76 13.74 -23.18
CA ILE A 3 10.52 14.42 -21.91
C ILE A 3 9.09 14.03 -21.47
N PRO A 4 8.89 13.51 -20.23
CA PRO A 4 7.56 13.22 -19.73
C PRO A 4 6.68 14.47 -19.70
N SER A 5 5.39 14.32 -19.97
CA SER A 5 4.47 15.44 -19.79
C SER A 5 4.20 15.69 -18.30
N VAL A 6 3.68 16.88 -17.98
CA VAL A 6 3.29 17.25 -16.60
C VAL A 6 2.28 16.25 -16.02
N SER A 7 1.34 15.74 -16.82
CA SER A 7 0.37 14.74 -16.37
C SER A 7 1.02 13.39 -16.07
N GLN A 8 2.07 13.01 -16.80
CA GLN A 8 2.81 11.78 -16.54
C GLN A 8 3.63 11.87 -15.24
N GLU A 9 4.26 13.02 -15.00
CA GLU A 9 4.99 13.27 -13.75
C GLU A 9 4.04 13.28 -12.55
N ALA A 10 2.91 13.99 -12.64
CA ALA A 10 1.91 14.00 -11.57
C ALA A 10 1.36 12.59 -11.27
N ALA A 11 1.15 11.76 -12.30
CA ALA A 11 0.72 10.38 -12.11
C ALA A 11 1.79 9.52 -11.42
N ARG A 12 3.07 9.76 -11.75
CA ARG A 12 4.21 9.07 -11.14
C ARG A 12 4.35 9.42 -9.67
N ASP A 13 4.25 10.69 -9.33
CA ASP A 13 4.31 11.16 -7.95
C ASP A 13 3.23 10.51 -7.08
N LEU A 14 2.01 10.35 -7.61
CA LEU A 14 0.92 9.69 -6.88
C LEU A 14 1.20 8.19 -6.65
N VAL A 15 1.70 7.48 -7.66
CA VAL A 15 2.08 6.07 -7.55
C VAL A 15 3.21 5.88 -6.54
N TRP A 16 4.25 6.72 -6.61
CA TRP A 16 5.37 6.68 -5.67
C TRP A 16 4.94 7.01 -4.24
N ALA A 17 4.10 8.03 -4.05
CA ALA A 17 3.55 8.36 -2.73
C ALA A 17 2.79 7.18 -2.10
N ARG A 18 2.09 6.38 -2.93
CA ARG A 18 1.45 5.14 -2.49
C ARG A 18 2.51 4.11 -2.09
N GLU A 19 3.52 3.87 -2.92
CA GLU A 19 4.56 2.89 -2.63
C GLU A 19 5.32 3.23 -1.33
N ASP A 20 5.67 4.49 -1.12
CA ASP A 20 6.26 4.97 0.13
C ASP A 20 5.34 4.69 1.32
N CYS A 21 4.04 4.97 1.17
CA CYS A 21 3.05 4.68 2.21
C CYS A 21 2.96 3.18 2.54
N ARG A 22 3.17 2.29 1.56
CA ARG A 22 3.24 0.83 1.80
C ARG A 22 4.43 0.49 2.70
N GLY A 23 5.60 1.06 2.41
CA GLY A 23 6.80 0.91 3.22
C GLY A 23 6.63 1.47 4.65
N ASP A 24 6.04 2.66 4.77
CA ASP A 24 5.74 3.31 6.05
C ASP A 24 4.80 2.45 6.90
N LEU A 25 3.72 1.95 6.31
CA LEU A 25 2.76 1.08 6.99
C LEU A 25 3.42 -0.20 7.50
N MET A 26 4.28 -0.83 6.69
CA MET A 26 5.00 -2.03 7.12
C MET A 26 5.93 -1.75 8.30
N ARG A 27 6.66 -0.62 8.26
CA ARG A 27 7.50 -0.17 9.38
C ARG A 27 6.69 0.09 10.64
N ALA A 28 5.55 0.76 10.54
CA ALA A 28 4.62 1.00 11.66
C ALA A 28 4.16 -0.31 12.30
N ARG A 29 3.71 -1.25 11.47
CA ARG A 29 3.26 -2.58 11.88
C ARG A 29 4.35 -3.37 12.61
N HIS A 30 5.58 -3.33 12.08
CA HIS A 30 6.72 -3.97 12.71
C HIS A 30 7.07 -3.37 14.07
N ARG A 31 7.01 -2.04 14.24
CA ARG A 31 7.28 -1.40 15.54
C ARG A 31 6.31 -1.87 16.60
N LEU A 32 5.00 -1.83 16.30
CA LEU A 32 3.96 -2.31 17.21
C LEU A 32 4.16 -3.79 17.58
N SER A 33 4.37 -4.64 16.58
CA SER A 33 4.56 -6.09 16.80
C SER A 33 5.79 -6.38 17.66
N LYS A 34 6.91 -5.71 17.39
CA LYS A 34 8.14 -5.86 18.17
C LYS A 34 7.97 -5.36 19.60
N LEU A 35 7.23 -4.27 19.82
CA LEU A 35 6.94 -3.78 21.15
C LEU A 35 6.09 -4.79 21.94
N LEU A 36 5.02 -5.32 21.36
CA LEU A 36 4.22 -6.37 21.99
C LEU A 36 5.03 -7.64 22.30
N LEU A 37 5.91 -8.05 21.37
CA LEU A 37 6.78 -9.22 21.55
C LEU A 37 7.74 -9.05 22.73
N ARG A 38 8.29 -7.84 22.98
CA ARG A 38 9.12 -7.56 24.15
C ARG A 38 8.39 -7.77 25.48
N HIS A 39 7.06 -7.73 25.47
CA HIS A 39 6.20 -8.02 26.61
C HIS A 39 5.62 -9.45 26.60
N GLY A 40 6.08 -10.31 25.69
CA GLY A 40 5.60 -11.69 25.56
C GLY A 40 4.18 -11.82 24.97
N ILE A 41 3.63 -10.73 24.43
CA ILE A 41 2.27 -10.71 23.89
C ILE A 41 2.36 -11.05 22.39
N VAL A 42 1.84 -12.23 22.02
CA VAL A 42 1.93 -12.76 20.66
C VAL A 42 0.56 -13.19 20.15
N TYR A 43 0.27 -12.87 18.89
CA TYR A 43 -0.94 -13.28 18.20
C TYR A 43 -0.74 -14.61 17.47
N TYR A 44 -1.59 -15.59 17.76
CA TYR A 44 -1.57 -16.92 17.12
C TYR A 44 -2.81 -17.20 16.25
N GLY A 45 -3.72 -16.23 16.10
CA GLY A 45 -4.98 -16.39 15.36
C GLY A 45 -4.85 -16.29 13.83
N GLY A 46 -3.70 -16.65 13.26
CA GLY A 46 -3.44 -16.61 11.82
C GLY A 46 -2.96 -15.25 11.31
N GLN A 47 -3.57 -14.76 10.23
CA GLN A 47 -3.09 -13.58 9.50
C GLN A 47 -3.19 -12.30 10.34
N GLY A 48 -2.06 -11.63 10.51
CA GLY A 48 -1.96 -10.33 11.17
C GLY A 48 -2.61 -9.21 10.35
N TRP A 49 -2.91 -8.10 11.02
CA TRP A 49 -3.48 -6.88 10.40
C TRP A 49 -4.81 -7.07 9.67
N THR A 50 -5.54 -8.11 10.03
CA THR A 50 -6.93 -8.35 9.69
C THR A 50 -7.86 -7.73 10.75
N GLY A 51 -9.16 -7.70 10.49
CA GLY A 51 -10.13 -7.27 11.52
C GLY A 51 -10.11 -8.16 12.78
N ALA A 52 -9.73 -9.43 12.65
CA ALA A 52 -9.55 -10.33 13.79
C ALA A 52 -8.33 -9.92 14.63
N HIS A 53 -7.19 -9.63 13.99
CA HIS A 53 -6.00 -9.13 14.66
C HIS A 53 -6.25 -7.77 15.32
N ASP A 54 -6.97 -6.86 14.65
CA ASP A 54 -7.34 -5.56 15.20
C ASP A 54 -8.16 -5.68 16.48
N ARG A 55 -9.20 -6.51 16.45
CA ARG A 55 -10.02 -6.81 17.63
C ARG A 55 -9.18 -7.42 18.74
N TRP A 56 -8.28 -8.35 18.41
CA TRP A 56 -7.37 -8.95 19.39
C TRP A 56 -6.43 -7.91 20.02
N LEU A 57 -5.87 -6.97 19.24
CA LEU A 57 -5.02 -5.90 19.76
C LEU A 57 -5.76 -5.09 20.86
N ARG A 58 -7.01 -4.71 20.57
CA ARG A 58 -7.83 -3.89 21.47
C ARG A 58 -8.35 -4.65 22.70
N THR A 59 -8.74 -5.90 22.52
CA THR A 59 -9.50 -6.67 23.54
C THR A 59 -8.65 -7.67 24.32
N VAL A 60 -7.49 -8.08 23.79
CA VAL A 60 -6.64 -9.10 24.40
C VAL A 60 -5.24 -8.55 24.66
N ALA A 61 -4.59 -7.91 23.70
CA ALA A 61 -3.21 -7.42 23.88
C ALA A 61 -3.16 -6.21 24.83
N ALA A 62 -3.95 -5.17 24.56
CA ALA A 62 -3.92 -3.93 25.35
C ALA A 62 -4.22 -4.15 26.86
N PRO A 63 -5.19 -4.99 27.28
CA PRO A 63 -5.41 -5.25 28.71
C PRO A 63 -4.22 -5.89 29.45
N GLN A 64 -3.37 -6.65 28.77
CA GLN A 64 -2.21 -7.31 29.39
C GLN A 64 -1.08 -6.35 29.77
N LEU A 65 -1.06 -5.13 29.19
CA LEU A 65 -0.04 -4.12 29.44
C LEU A 65 -0.30 -3.38 30.76
N LYS A 66 0.38 -3.78 31.83
CA LYS A 66 0.14 -3.22 33.17
C LYS A 66 0.75 -1.83 33.36
N ALA A 67 1.91 -1.56 32.75
CA ALA A 67 2.61 -0.28 32.93
C ALA A 67 1.98 0.83 32.06
N PRO A 68 1.56 1.97 32.64
CA PRO A 68 0.93 3.05 31.89
C PRO A 68 1.79 3.59 30.74
N ALA A 69 3.09 3.79 30.97
CA ALA A 69 4.01 4.28 29.94
C ALA A 69 4.13 3.32 28.75
N THR A 70 4.15 2.01 29.01
CA THR A 70 4.17 0.99 27.95
C THR A 70 2.86 0.98 27.16
N ARG A 71 1.72 1.10 27.84
CA ARG A 71 0.41 1.19 27.20
C ARG A 71 0.35 2.39 26.26
N MET A 72 0.80 3.56 26.72
CA MET A 72 0.87 4.76 25.88
C MET A 72 1.77 4.56 24.65
N ALA A 73 2.90 3.88 24.78
CA ALA A 73 3.78 3.58 23.65
C ALA A 73 3.12 2.65 22.62
N VAL A 74 2.39 1.62 23.10
CA VAL A 74 1.62 0.70 22.24
C VAL A 74 0.47 1.43 21.55
N ASP A 75 -0.27 2.26 22.27
CA ASP A 75 -1.38 3.03 21.72
C ASP A 75 -0.88 4.01 20.64
N ALA A 76 0.25 4.69 20.88
CA ALA A 76 0.85 5.58 19.89
C ALA A 76 1.32 4.85 18.62
N ASP A 77 1.96 3.69 18.75
CA ASP A 77 2.35 2.86 17.60
C ASP A 77 1.11 2.33 16.85
N TYR A 78 0.04 1.98 17.57
CA TYR A 78 -1.21 1.53 16.99
C TYR A 78 -1.94 2.64 16.23
N ASP A 79 -2.05 3.84 16.80
CA ASP A 79 -2.62 5.02 16.13
C ASP A 79 -1.84 5.39 14.87
N HIS A 80 -0.51 5.23 14.90
CA HIS A 80 0.31 5.45 13.72
C HIS A 80 0.02 4.40 12.63
N VAL A 81 -0.22 3.13 12.98
CA VAL A 81 -0.67 2.12 12.02
C VAL A 81 -2.02 2.51 11.40
N LEU A 82 -3.00 2.95 12.21
CA LEU A 82 -4.31 3.40 11.72
C LEU A 82 -4.18 4.61 10.78
N THR A 83 -3.33 5.56 11.14
CA THR A 83 -3.03 6.74 10.30
C THR A 83 -2.46 6.34 8.95
N MET A 84 -1.50 5.41 8.92
CA MET A 84 -0.91 4.91 7.68
C MET A 84 -1.90 4.09 6.84
N GLN A 85 -2.80 3.32 7.48
CA GLN A 85 -3.87 2.61 6.76
C GLN A 85 -4.84 3.59 6.10
N ALA A 86 -5.27 4.63 6.83
CA ALA A 86 -6.15 5.66 6.29
C ALA A 86 -5.48 6.45 5.16
N ARG A 87 -4.19 6.79 5.30
CA ARG A 87 -3.40 7.42 4.23
C ARG A 87 -3.33 6.53 2.99
N ARG A 88 -3.06 5.23 3.16
CA ARG A 88 -3.04 4.27 2.05
C ARG A 88 -4.39 4.22 1.34
N GLY A 89 -5.49 4.15 2.09
CA GLY A 89 -6.85 4.14 1.53
C GLY A 89 -7.12 5.37 0.65
N ARG A 90 -6.82 6.57 1.15
CA ARG A 90 -6.98 7.81 0.36
C ARG A 90 -6.13 7.83 -0.91
N LEU A 91 -4.91 7.29 -0.85
CA LEU A 91 -4.04 7.19 -2.03
C LEU A 91 -4.56 6.15 -3.03
N ASP A 92 -5.05 5.01 -2.54
CA ASP A 92 -5.68 3.98 -3.38
C ASP A 92 -6.93 4.56 -4.10
N GLU A 93 -7.78 5.32 -3.40
CA GLU A 93 -8.94 6.02 -3.98
C GLU A 93 -8.54 7.07 -5.03
N ALA A 94 -7.54 7.91 -4.75
CA ALA A 94 -7.05 8.93 -5.68
C ALA A 94 -6.47 8.29 -6.95
N ILE A 95 -5.81 7.13 -6.82
CA ILE A 95 -5.29 6.37 -7.96
C ILE A 95 -6.43 5.82 -8.82
N GLU A 96 -7.49 5.29 -8.21
CA GLU A 96 -8.67 4.85 -8.94
C GLU A 96 -9.39 5.98 -9.66
N GLU A 97 -9.44 7.17 -9.06
CA GLU A 97 -9.99 8.37 -9.70
C GLU A 97 -9.15 8.82 -10.89
N MET A 98 -7.84 9.00 -10.69
CA MET A 98 -6.94 9.44 -11.76
C MET A 98 -6.89 8.42 -12.92
N ALA A 99 -6.91 7.13 -12.61
CA ALA A 99 -6.93 6.08 -13.63
C ALA A 99 -8.19 6.10 -14.51
N ARG A 100 -9.30 6.69 -14.05
CA ARG A 100 -10.54 6.81 -14.84
C ARG A 100 -10.44 7.85 -15.94
N ASP A 101 -9.74 8.95 -15.70
CA ASP A 101 -9.73 10.14 -16.56
C ASP A 101 -8.30 10.71 -16.76
N CYS A 102 -7.36 9.88 -17.20
CA CYS A 102 -6.01 10.31 -17.57
C CYS A 102 -5.59 9.77 -18.95
N GLU A 103 -4.47 10.25 -19.46
CA GLU A 103 -3.89 9.76 -20.72
C GLU A 103 -3.63 8.24 -20.73
N PHE A 104 -3.43 7.66 -19.54
CA PHE A 104 -3.18 6.23 -19.35
C PHE A 104 -4.45 5.38 -19.23
N THR A 105 -5.65 5.98 -19.16
CA THR A 105 -6.90 5.22 -18.97
C THR A 105 -7.08 4.06 -19.98
N PRO A 106 -6.81 4.22 -21.29
CA PRO A 106 -6.95 3.12 -22.24
C PRO A 106 -6.00 1.95 -21.95
N ILE A 107 -4.77 2.24 -21.53
CA ILE A 107 -3.78 1.19 -21.22
C ILE A 107 -4.10 0.53 -19.88
N VAL A 108 -4.46 1.32 -18.86
CA VAL A 108 -4.84 0.83 -17.54
C VAL A 108 -6.00 -0.16 -17.67
N ARG A 109 -7.06 0.20 -18.41
CA ARG A 109 -8.21 -0.71 -18.63
C ARG A 109 -7.81 -2.03 -19.29
N LYS A 110 -6.95 -1.98 -20.33
CA LYS A 110 -6.49 -3.19 -21.02
C LYS A 110 -5.66 -4.10 -20.11
N VAL A 111 -4.72 -3.51 -19.36
CA VAL A 111 -3.81 -4.24 -18.48
C VAL A 111 -4.54 -4.81 -17.26
N SER A 112 -5.52 -4.08 -16.72
CA SER A 112 -6.38 -4.56 -15.62
C SER A 112 -7.32 -5.71 -16.00
N CYS A 113 -7.51 -6.03 -17.29
CA CYS A 113 -8.22 -7.25 -17.69
C CYS A 113 -7.42 -8.53 -17.40
N LEU A 114 -6.11 -8.42 -17.17
CA LEU A 114 -5.28 -9.56 -16.79
C LEU A 114 -5.58 -9.95 -15.35
N ARG A 115 -5.83 -11.25 -15.14
CA ARG A 115 -6.16 -11.79 -13.82
C ARG A 115 -5.04 -11.46 -12.82
N GLY A 116 -5.40 -10.80 -11.72
CA GLY A 116 -4.48 -10.44 -10.65
C GLY A 116 -3.85 -9.05 -10.78
N VAL A 117 -4.14 -8.31 -11.87
CA VAL A 117 -3.61 -6.96 -12.07
C VAL A 117 -4.60 -5.92 -11.55
N SER A 118 -4.23 -5.25 -10.45
CA SER A 118 -5.01 -4.14 -9.89
C SER A 118 -4.87 -2.85 -10.70
N THR A 119 -5.79 -1.90 -10.52
CA THR A 119 -5.70 -0.54 -11.11
C THR A 119 -4.37 0.14 -10.75
N LEU A 120 -3.93 0.03 -9.50
CA LEU A 120 -2.62 0.52 -9.05
C LEU A 120 -1.48 -0.10 -9.86
N THR A 121 -1.47 -1.42 -10.00
CA THR A 121 -0.43 -2.14 -10.74
C THR A 121 -0.42 -1.73 -12.22
N ALA A 122 -1.60 -1.65 -12.83
CA ALA A 122 -1.75 -1.24 -14.22
C ALA A 122 -1.29 0.20 -14.46
N LEU A 123 -1.64 1.13 -13.56
CA LEU A 123 -1.22 2.52 -13.64
C LEU A 123 0.28 2.69 -13.39
N ALA A 124 0.84 1.98 -12.41
CA ALA A 124 2.28 1.99 -12.16
C ALA A 124 3.06 1.53 -13.40
N LEU A 125 2.63 0.43 -14.03
CA LEU A 125 3.20 -0.03 -15.30
C LEU A 125 3.03 1.02 -16.40
N ALA A 126 1.85 1.65 -16.49
CA ALA A 126 1.56 2.68 -17.49
C ALA A 126 2.54 3.85 -17.44
N VAL A 127 2.81 4.32 -16.23
CA VAL A 127 3.65 5.49 -15.95
C VAL A 127 5.14 5.19 -16.05
N GLU A 128 5.60 4.01 -15.62
CA GLU A 128 7.02 3.62 -15.73
C GLU A 128 7.42 3.36 -17.19
N ILE A 129 6.50 2.81 -17.99
CA ILE A 129 6.77 2.52 -19.40
C ILE A 129 6.72 3.80 -20.27
N GLY A 130 5.74 4.68 -20.04
CA GLY A 130 5.59 5.96 -20.75
C GLY A 130 5.22 5.83 -22.23
N ASP A 131 6.07 5.21 -23.05
CA ASP A 131 5.85 4.97 -24.48
C ASP A 131 5.45 3.51 -24.77
N TRP A 132 4.14 3.27 -24.81
CA TRP A 132 3.56 1.96 -25.08
C TRP A 132 3.59 1.55 -26.55
N ASN A 133 3.84 2.48 -27.49
CA ASN A 133 4.03 2.14 -28.91
C ASN A 133 5.35 1.41 -29.17
N ARG A 134 6.24 1.38 -28.18
CA ARG A 134 7.50 0.65 -28.20
C ARG A 134 7.34 -0.86 -27.97
N PHE A 135 6.16 -1.31 -27.54
CA PHE A 135 5.85 -2.72 -27.28
C PHE A 135 4.95 -3.32 -28.38
N THR A 136 5.57 -3.98 -29.35
CA THR A 136 4.88 -4.97 -30.20
C THR A 136 4.68 -6.28 -29.42
N GLY A 137 3.65 -7.08 -29.76
CA GLY A 137 3.19 -8.25 -28.99
C GLY A 137 4.21 -9.31 -28.54
N ASN A 138 5.46 -9.24 -28.99
CA ASN A 138 6.57 -10.11 -28.56
C ASN A 138 7.31 -9.68 -27.27
N THR A 139 7.11 -8.47 -26.72
CA THR A 139 7.90 -7.98 -25.55
C THR A 139 7.13 -7.85 -24.24
N ILE A 140 5.82 -8.13 -24.22
CA ILE A 140 5.02 -8.07 -22.96
C ILE A 140 5.39 -9.22 -22.00
N GLY A 141 5.89 -10.34 -22.53
CA GLY A 141 6.26 -11.51 -21.73
C GLY A 141 7.46 -11.32 -20.79
N SER A 142 8.30 -10.29 -20.98
CA SER A 142 9.50 -10.08 -20.14
C SER A 142 9.28 -9.21 -18.90
N PHE A 143 8.11 -8.56 -18.77
CA PHE A 143 7.79 -7.68 -17.63
C PHE A 143 6.78 -8.28 -16.64
N VAL A 144 6.30 -9.50 -16.90
CA VAL A 144 5.36 -10.25 -16.04
C VAL A 144 6.03 -11.51 -15.45
N GLY A 145 7.37 -11.50 -15.35
CA GLY A 145 8.17 -12.54 -14.69
C GLY A 145 8.42 -12.21 -13.22
#